data_AF-S0EM43-F1
#
_entry.id   AF-S0EM43-F1
#
_cell.length_a   1.000
_cell.length_b   1.000
_cell.length_c   1.000
_cell.angle_alpha   90.00
_cell.angle_beta   90.00
_cell.angle_gamma   90.00
#
_symmetry.space_group_name_H-M   'P 1'
#
loop_
_entity.id
_entity.type
_entity.pdbx_description
1 polymer ?
#
loop_
_entity_poly.entity_id
_entity_poly.type
_entity_poly.pdbx_seq_one_letter_code
_entity_poly.pdbx_strand_id
1 'polypeptide(L)'
;MAEREEGSPAVEAHGSDEGPPSKRQRGFIARQACEYCRQKKTRCDEDFPCGLCKSLGLQCKFTQRKATRNEASLGMIVNILRRIEGKIDDSKPHDSHSTEHRSIAAALRPFNPRSPANSSEVLGVPSFLRHETIDSPAAPTDPNPAISFSAHQVLFWPAIQSALPESVKLMCQMQGGTYSTRLEASRPKLSHAASVDISSDWLSKLSIATLKQLSDVYFTTFNLANPILDQKTYFQRTLGVAIDGNFGICIESCIVLVVMALGSMGQKALQEAGLAGTPASSPYAGQEGEMPGLDFFNEARKRFGFLMCEQDLQACQFYLLSGLFYAEALRPIDWWAMLSKASACSAYFWNNLSRDRDEWMLDMQSRLFWITSMFEAVLSQELNLPPSNSLHLEEHIALPKFISAQDIASFGSFRYPGDDPFFHYHFLSQLAHRLILTRARNSLFHFNPTADYPPEPVEDELIRQLEQWRERLPPMLQFDPKSPLTQAESPSDALVTAWLHARYFVARYHIGRPLLHRALERPASLTEGHLRKCRDAISAVLAWASVIQVTDTMRSCNPLKFFVCSQIFGQICVIYALSVSPYPYIRDIVSDVNKKWTNFALNYLEAGAFYSPAIEQDFKIAKILYKDIGKI
;
A
#
# COMPACT_ATOMS: atom_id res chain seq x y z
N MET A 1 93.00 18.68 47.00
CA MET A 1 92.06 19.71 47.49
C MET A 1 90.70 19.30 46.96
N ALA A 2 89.91 18.55 47.76
CA ALA A 2 88.76 19.06 48.51
C ALA A 2 87.62 19.44 47.54
N GLU A 3 86.39 18.91 47.56
CA GLU A 3 85.61 18.16 48.56
C GLU A 3 84.40 17.47 47.86
N ARG A 4 83.87 16.42 48.54
CA ARG A 4 82.49 15.88 48.71
C ARG A 4 81.34 16.34 47.76
N GLU A 5 80.35 15.52 47.39
CA GLU A 5 79.44 14.68 48.20
C GLU A 5 78.67 13.69 47.27
N GLU A 6 78.65 12.38 47.57
CA GLU A 6 77.48 11.57 47.99
C GLU A 6 76.34 11.42 46.95
N GLY A 7 75.84 10.25 46.54
CA GLY A 7 76.06 8.87 46.97
C GLY A 7 75.38 7.88 46.00
N SER A 8 76.00 6.71 45.86
CA SER A 8 75.50 5.46 45.25
C SER A 8 74.59 4.70 46.25
N PRO A 9 73.87 3.59 45.94
CA PRO A 9 74.28 2.56 44.99
C PRO A 9 73.20 1.90 44.10
N ALA A 10 73.71 1.28 43.05
CA ALA A 10 73.07 0.31 42.17
C ALA A 10 72.93 -1.07 42.82
N VAL A 11 71.94 -1.87 42.40
CA VAL A 11 72.04 -3.34 42.27
C VAL A 11 71.13 -3.81 41.12
N GLU A 12 71.79 -4.23 40.02
CA GLU A 12 71.57 -5.43 39.16
C GLU A 12 70.18 -5.77 38.60
N ALA A 13 69.98 -6.37 37.42
CA ALA A 13 70.73 -6.67 36.20
C ALA A 13 69.74 -7.40 35.25
N HIS A 14 70.12 -7.49 33.97
CA HIS A 14 69.47 -8.19 32.83
C HIS A 14 68.31 -7.42 32.15
N GLY A 15 68.31 -7.12 30.85
CA GLY A 15 69.12 -7.60 29.74
C GLY A 15 68.19 -8.01 28.58
N SER A 16 68.29 -7.28 27.46
CA SER A 16 67.79 -7.54 26.09
C SER A 16 66.28 -7.65 25.83
N ASP A 17 65.74 -6.76 24.98
CA ASP A 17 65.47 -7.04 23.55
C ASP A 17 64.81 -5.81 22.86
N GLU A 18 65.34 -5.35 21.73
CA GLU A 18 64.79 -4.22 20.95
C GLU A 18 63.67 -4.71 20.00
N GLY A 19 62.46 -4.17 20.16
CA GLY A 19 61.32 -4.41 19.27
C GLY A 19 61.09 -3.29 18.22
N PRO A 20 60.47 -3.59 17.07
CA PRO A 20 60.31 -2.66 15.94
C PRO A 20 59.28 -1.54 16.20
N PRO A 21 59.33 -0.42 15.45
CA PRO A 21 58.60 0.80 15.78
C PRO A 21 57.07 0.63 15.63
N SER A 22 56.35 1.25 16.57
CA SER A 22 54.88 1.22 16.62
C SER A 22 54.24 1.82 15.36
N LYS A 23 53.28 1.07 14.78
CA LYS A 23 52.48 1.54 13.64
C LYS A 23 51.67 2.78 14.04
N ARG A 24 51.97 3.91 13.41
CA ARG A 24 51.19 5.16 13.48
C ARG A 24 49.70 4.85 13.24
N GLN A 25 48.88 5.07 14.26
CA GLN A 25 47.43 4.90 14.22
C GLN A 25 46.85 5.82 13.12
N ARG A 26 46.22 5.24 12.10
CA ARG A 26 45.60 6.02 11.01
C ARG A 26 44.48 6.88 11.60
N GLY A 27 44.53 8.18 11.31
CA GLY A 27 43.59 9.15 11.85
C GLY A 27 42.16 8.97 11.34
N PHE A 28 41.20 9.30 12.20
CA PHE A 28 39.76 9.44 11.93
C PHE A 28 39.45 10.06 10.55
N ILE A 29 38.64 9.38 9.74
CA ILE A 29 38.11 9.87 8.46
C ILE A 29 36.64 10.25 8.68
N ALA A 30 36.30 11.52 8.46
CA ALA A 30 34.92 12.01 8.48
C ALA A 30 34.04 11.28 7.44
N ARG A 31 32.84 10.88 7.85
CA ARG A 31 31.75 10.38 6.99
C ARG A 31 31.17 11.48 6.09
N GLN A 32 31.15 12.73 6.54
CA GLN A 32 30.72 13.91 5.78
C GLN A 32 31.62 15.11 6.14
N ALA A 33 32.32 15.65 5.16
CA ALA A 33 33.03 16.93 5.32
C ALA A 33 32.06 18.11 5.14
N CYS A 34 32.23 19.18 5.93
CA CYS A 34 31.53 20.44 5.70
C CYS A 34 31.88 21.02 4.31
N GLU A 35 31.06 21.93 3.79
CA GLU A 35 31.18 22.49 2.44
C GLU A 35 32.57 23.11 2.20
N TYR A 36 33.10 23.84 3.17
CA TYR A 36 34.42 24.46 3.07
C TYR A 36 35.55 23.42 3.00
N CYS A 37 35.57 22.45 3.92
CA CYS A 37 36.57 21.39 3.92
C CYS A 37 36.50 20.52 2.67
N ARG A 38 35.28 20.28 2.16
CA ARG A 38 35.04 19.57 0.90
C ARG A 38 35.60 20.35 -0.29
N GLN A 39 35.34 21.65 -0.39
CA GLN A 39 35.82 22.50 -1.49
C GLN A 39 37.35 22.62 -1.47
N LYS A 40 37.95 22.76 -0.29
CA LYS A 40 39.41 22.89 -0.12
C LYS A 40 40.13 21.53 -0.10
N LYS A 41 39.41 20.42 -0.19
CA LYS A 41 39.93 19.05 -0.06
C LYS A 41 40.79 18.87 1.20
N THR A 42 40.39 19.53 2.29
CA THR A 42 41.05 19.44 3.59
C THR A 42 40.30 18.49 4.51
N ARG A 43 40.99 17.93 5.51
CA ARG A 43 40.39 17.01 6.47
C ARG A 43 39.39 17.74 7.36
N CYS A 44 38.17 17.22 7.44
CA CYS A 44 37.14 17.67 8.36
C CYS A 44 37.09 16.69 9.56
N ASP A 45 36.82 17.23 10.74
CA ASP A 45 36.71 16.51 12.01
C ASP A 45 35.24 16.28 12.45
N GLU A 46 34.26 16.68 11.63
CA GLU A 46 32.81 16.52 11.84
C GLU A 46 32.19 17.24 13.06
N ASP A 47 32.99 17.92 13.87
CA ASP A 47 32.47 18.82 14.90
C ASP A 47 31.70 20.00 14.27
N PHE A 48 30.83 20.64 15.06
CA PHE A 48 30.05 21.80 14.61
C PHE A 48 30.23 23.01 15.55
N PRO A 49 30.90 24.09 15.11
CA PRO A 49 31.67 24.21 13.87
C PRO A 49 32.94 23.33 13.91
N CYS A 50 33.31 22.78 12.75
CA CYS A 50 34.47 21.87 12.65
C CYS A 50 35.77 22.62 13.01
N GLY A 51 36.77 21.95 13.57
CA GLY A 51 37.95 22.58 14.18
C GLY A 51 38.71 23.49 13.21
N LEU A 52 38.77 23.11 11.93
CA LEU A 52 39.35 23.94 10.87
C LEU A 52 38.52 25.22 10.58
N CYS A 53 37.20 25.10 10.52
CA CYS A 53 36.34 26.27 10.32
C CYS A 53 36.36 27.19 11.55
N LYS A 54 36.44 26.61 12.76
CA LYS A 54 36.54 27.34 14.02
C LYS A 54 37.84 28.12 14.12
N SER A 55 38.98 27.53 13.77
CA SER A 55 40.29 28.20 13.82
C SER A 55 40.45 29.30 12.76
N LEU A 56 39.78 29.15 11.61
CA LEU A 56 39.81 30.14 10.53
C LEU A 56 38.71 31.20 10.63
N GLY A 57 37.82 31.12 11.63
CA GLY A 57 36.69 32.05 11.78
C GLY A 57 35.68 31.98 10.63
N LEU A 58 35.58 30.82 9.96
CA LEU A 58 34.74 30.63 8.77
C LEU A 58 33.40 30.00 9.12
N GLN A 59 32.37 30.32 8.34
CA GLN A 59 31.04 29.73 8.49
C GLN A 59 31.05 28.25 8.10
N CYS A 60 30.92 27.36 9.09
CA CYS A 60 30.87 25.92 8.88
C CYS A 60 29.45 25.49 8.47
N LYS A 61 29.23 25.15 7.19
CA LYS A 61 27.94 24.64 6.69
C LYS A 61 28.07 23.18 6.26
N PHE A 62 27.14 22.35 6.70
CA PHE A 62 26.97 20.99 6.20
C PHE A 62 25.72 20.97 5.32
N THR A 63 25.86 20.56 4.06
CA THR A 63 24.71 20.39 3.17
C THR A 63 23.79 19.32 3.77
N GLN A 64 22.51 19.65 4.02
CA GLN A 64 21.54 18.65 4.47
C GLN A 64 21.43 17.56 3.41
N ARG A 65 21.75 16.31 3.78
CA ARG A 65 21.50 15.15 2.93
C ARG A 65 20.00 15.10 2.64
N LYS A 66 19.61 15.12 1.37
CA LYS A 66 18.22 14.81 0.99
C LYS A 66 17.89 13.43 1.54
N ALA A 67 16.81 13.33 2.33
CA ALA A 67 16.37 12.07 2.89
C ALA A 67 16.19 11.04 1.76
N THR A 68 16.61 9.80 1.99
CA THR A 68 16.29 8.70 1.07
C THR A 68 14.78 8.47 1.07
N ARG A 69 14.22 7.94 -0.02
CA ARG A 69 12.77 7.63 -0.09
C ARG A 69 12.27 6.79 1.10
N ASN A 70 13.11 5.88 1.59
CA ASN A 70 12.81 5.05 2.76
C ASN A 70 12.77 5.87 4.06
N GLU A 71 13.66 6.86 4.22
CA GLU A 71 13.65 7.79 5.35
C GLU A 71 12.46 8.75 5.30
N ALA A 72 12.09 9.24 4.10
CA ALA A 72 10.89 10.06 3.90
C ALA A 72 9.61 9.28 4.25
N SER A 73 9.49 8.04 3.76
CA SER A 73 8.38 7.15 4.07
C SER A 73 8.28 6.87 5.58
N LEU A 74 9.41 6.61 6.25
CA LEU A 74 9.48 6.46 7.70
C LEU A 74 9.02 7.73 8.45
N GLY A 75 9.51 8.90 8.03
CA GLY A 75 9.09 10.17 8.61
C GLY A 75 7.59 10.40 8.47
N MET A 76 7.01 10.04 7.31
CA MET A 76 5.57 10.13 7.08
C MET A 76 4.78 9.15 7.93
N ILE A 77 5.21 7.88 8.04
CA ILE A 77 4.60 6.90 8.95
C ILE A 77 4.60 7.45 10.38
N VAL A 78 5.73 7.97 10.85
CA VAL A 78 5.83 8.55 12.19
C VAL A 78 4.91 9.76 12.35
N ASN A 79 4.80 10.64 11.36
CA ASN A 79 3.88 11.78 11.42
C ASN A 79 2.41 11.34 11.43
N ILE A 80 2.05 10.29 10.68
CA ILE A 80 0.72 9.68 10.74
C ILE A 80 0.45 9.14 12.15
N LEU A 81 1.38 8.36 12.70
CA LEU A 81 1.25 7.78 14.04
C LEU A 81 1.14 8.87 15.12
N ARG A 82 1.97 9.92 15.06
CA ARG A 82 1.88 11.06 15.98
C ARG A 82 0.56 11.82 15.84
N ARG A 83 0.01 11.94 14.63
CA ARG A 83 -1.28 12.61 14.41
C ARG A 83 -2.45 11.78 14.92
N ILE A 84 -2.34 10.47 14.77
CA ILE A 84 -3.24 9.49 15.38
C ILE A 84 -3.19 9.62 16.91
N GLU A 85 -2.01 9.71 17.51
CA GLU A 85 -1.82 9.86 18.96
C GLU A 85 -2.25 11.25 19.49
N GLY A 86 -1.83 12.34 18.85
CA GLY A 86 -2.00 13.71 19.38
C GLY A 86 -3.44 14.22 19.43
N LYS A 87 -4.34 13.73 18.56
CA LYS A 87 -5.77 14.07 18.64
C LYS A 87 -6.54 13.22 19.66
N ILE A 88 -5.95 12.12 20.17
CA ILE A 88 -6.52 11.33 21.26
C ILE A 88 -6.36 12.08 22.59
N ASP A 89 -5.30 12.87 22.76
CA ASP A 89 -5.07 13.65 23.99
C ASP A 89 -5.95 14.91 24.08
N ASP A 90 -6.31 15.54 22.95
CA ASP A 90 -7.32 16.63 22.93
C ASP A 90 -8.74 16.14 23.31
N SER A 91 -8.96 14.82 23.33
CA SER A 91 -10.25 14.19 23.65
C SER A 91 -10.39 13.78 25.13
N LYS A 92 -9.35 13.97 25.95
CA LYS A 92 -9.41 13.70 27.40
C LYS A 92 -9.64 15.02 28.15
N PRO A 93 -10.53 15.06 29.16
CA PRO A 93 -10.56 16.19 30.07
C PRO A 93 -9.21 16.30 30.77
N HIS A 94 -8.67 17.51 30.76
CA HIS A 94 -7.38 17.90 31.30
C HIS A 94 -7.19 17.36 32.74
N ASP A 95 -6.30 16.39 32.92
CA ASP A 95 -5.65 16.16 34.21
C ASP A 95 -4.14 16.30 34.01
N SER A 96 -3.62 17.35 34.64
CA SER A 96 -2.23 17.77 34.56
C SER A 96 -1.32 16.81 35.32
N HIS A 97 -0.55 15.99 34.62
CA HIS A 97 0.74 15.52 35.11
C HIS A 97 1.77 15.44 33.97
N SER A 98 2.78 16.28 34.08
CA SER A 98 3.92 16.41 33.20
C SER A 98 4.99 15.37 33.53
N THR A 99 5.18 14.33 32.70
CA THR A 99 6.47 13.61 32.65
C THR A 99 6.69 12.82 31.34
N GLU A 100 7.91 12.95 30.80
CA GLU A 100 8.62 12.08 29.83
C GLU A 100 8.35 12.19 28.30
N HIS A 101 8.76 13.30 27.68
CA HIS A 101 8.83 13.48 26.21
C HIS A 101 10.19 13.13 25.55
N ARG A 102 11.08 12.32 26.17
CA ARG A 102 12.44 12.08 25.63
C ARG A 102 12.66 10.75 24.86
N SER A 103 11.66 9.87 24.78
CA SER A 103 11.87 8.49 24.27
C SER A 103 11.65 8.31 22.75
N ILE A 104 11.10 9.32 22.05
CA ILE A 104 10.60 9.17 20.67
C ILE A 104 11.73 9.26 19.60
N ALA A 105 12.82 9.99 19.86
CA ALA A 105 13.89 10.21 18.87
C ALA A 105 14.96 9.11 18.81
N ALA A 106 15.05 8.24 19.82
CA ALA A 106 16.10 7.22 19.90
C ALA A 106 15.73 5.88 19.20
N ALA A 107 14.45 5.56 19.07
CA ALA A 107 13.98 4.23 18.69
C ALA A 107 13.80 3.96 17.18
N LEU A 108 14.07 4.95 16.32
CA LEU A 108 13.84 4.88 14.87
C LEU A 108 15.01 5.42 14.03
N ARG A 109 16.25 5.24 14.50
CA ARG A 109 17.42 5.57 13.66
C ARG A 109 17.40 4.73 12.38
N PRO A 110 17.71 5.30 11.21
CA PRO A 110 17.97 4.53 10.00
C PRO A 110 19.06 3.49 10.28
N PHE A 111 18.75 2.21 10.05
CA PHE A 111 19.74 1.15 10.13
C PHE A 111 20.79 1.38 9.04
N ASN A 112 22.02 1.69 9.45
CA ASN A 112 23.17 1.77 8.57
C ASN A 112 24.04 0.55 8.93
N PRO A 113 24.12 -0.49 8.08
CA PRO A 113 24.86 -1.70 8.42
C PRO A 113 26.32 -1.34 8.72
N ARG A 114 26.76 -1.63 9.94
CA ARG A 114 28.18 -1.68 10.29
C ARG A 114 28.77 -2.85 9.50
N SER A 115 29.52 -2.59 8.44
CA SER A 115 30.33 -3.63 7.80
C SER A 115 31.49 -4.03 8.72
N PRO A 116 31.84 -5.32 8.80
CA PRO A 116 33.06 -5.77 9.47
C PRO A 116 34.29 -5.23 8.72
N ALA A 117 35.34 -4.95 9.47
CA ALA A 117 36.53 -4.28 9.00
C ALA A 117 37.40 -5.12 8.04
N ASN A 118 38.09 -4.39 7.15
CA ASN A 118 39.39 -4.66 6.52
C ASN A 118 39.50 -5.70 5.38
N SER A 119 39.50 -5.19 4.15
CA SER A 119 40.66 -5.31 3.24
C SER A 119 40.61 -4.16 2.22
N SER A 120 41.78 -3.61 1.93
CA SER A 120 42.02 -2.40 1.14
C SER A 120 42.61 -2.80 -0.22
N GLU A 121 42.52 -1.86 -1.17
CA GLU A 121 43.21 -1.77 -2.49
C GLU A 121 42.33 -2.10 -3.71
N VAL A 122 42.25 -1.31 -4.80
CA VAL A 122 42.95 -0.09 -5.22
C VAL A 122 42.19 0.55 -6.41
N LEU A 123 42.10 1.89 -6.40
CA LEU A 123 41.98 2.88 -7.50
C LEU A 123 40.98 2.67 -8.67
N GLY A 124 40.05 3.64 -8.81
CA GLY A 124 39.37 3.93 -10.07
C GLY A 124 38.10 4.77 -9.93
N VAL A 125 38.21 6.05 -9.55
CA VAL A 125 37.12 7.00 -9.80
C VAL A 125 37.23 7.42 -11.28
N PRO A 126 36.16 7.30 -12.07
CA PRO A 126 35.60 8.54 -12.61
C PRO A 126 34.08 8.60 -12.75
N SER A 127 33.56 9.79 -12.40
CA SER A 127 32.51 10.54 -13.11
C SER A 127 31.09 9.95 -13.23
N PHE A 128 30.24 10.24 -12.24
CA PHE A 128 28.78 10.25 -12.38
C PHE A 128 28.22 11.53 -11.76
N LEU A 129 28.53 12.65 -12.41
CA LEU A 129 27.69 13.85 -12.41
C LEU A 129 27.34 14.14 -13.87
N ARG A 130 26.45 13.32 -14.46
CA ARG A 130 25.64 13.74 -15.59
C ARG A 130 24.23 13.21 -15.42
N HIS A 131 23.30 14.15 -15.55
CA HIS A 131 21.90 13.92 -15.84
C HIS A 131 21.72 12.96 -17.01
N GLU A 132 20.84 11.98 -16.85
CA GLU A 132 19.95 11.45 -17.90
C GLU A 132 18.61 11.20 -17.19
N THR A 133 17.57 11.99 -17.46
CA THR A 133 16.50 11.74 -18.44
C THR A 133 15.95 10.32 -18.40
N ILE A 134 14.62 10.27 -18.27
CA ILE A 134 13.78 9.07 -18.30
C ILE A 134 14.05 8.33 -19.61
N ASP A 135 14.83 7.26 -19.54
CA ASP A 135 14.77 6.18 -20.50
C ASP A 135 14.22 4.94 -19.80
N SER A 136 13.23 4.34 -20.46
CA SER A 136 12.66 3.05 -20.06
C SER A 136 13.79 2.02 -19.95
N PRO A 137 13.88 1.19 -18.91
CA PRO A 137 14.84 0.11 -18.93
C PRO A 137 14.38 -0.92 -19.95
N ALA A 138 15.05 -0.93 -21.10
CA ALA A 138 15.25 -2.16 -21.85
C ALA A 138 15.84 -3.20 -20.87
N ALA A 139 15.28 -4.41 -20.92
CA ALA A 139 15.60 -5.50 -20.00
C ALA A 139 17.12 -5.74 -19.90
N PRO A 140 17.72 -5.72 -18.69
CA PRO A 140 19.00 -6.34 -18.48
C PRO A 140 18.79 -7.85 -18.49
N THR A 141 19.44 -8.54 -19.42
CA THR A 141 19.73 -9.97 -19.36
C THR A 141 20.67 -10.24 -18.18
N ASP A 142 20.11 -10.42 -16.99
CA ASP A 142 20.79 -10.99 -15.82
C ASP A 142 20.12 -12.34 -15.47
N PRO A 143 20.86 -13.43 -15.15
CA PRO A 143 20.31 -14.79 -15.21
C PRO A 143 19.43 -15.21 -14.02
N ASN A 144 19.23 -14.36 -13.00
CA ASN A 144 18.37 -14.68 -11.85
C ASN A 144 17.37 -13.55 -11.59
N PRO A 145 16.07 -13.76 -11.81
CA PRO A 145 15.09 -12.71 -11.59
C PRO A 145 14.92 -12.45 -10.09
N ALA A 146 14.92 -11.17 -9.72
CA ALA A 146 14.46 -10.71 -8.41
C ALA A 146 13.08 -11.32 -8.09
N ILE A 147 12.85 -11.72 -6.83
CA ILE A 147 11.55 -12.26 -6.39
C ILE A 147 10.47 -11.21 -6.70
N SER A 148 9.52 -11.54 -7.58
CA SER A 148 8.47 -10.58 -7.95
C SER A 148 7.49 -10.33 -6.80
N PHE A 149 6.96 -9.11 -6.73
CA PHE A 149 5.93 -8.76 -5.77
C PHE A 149 4.51 -9.25 -6.16
N SER A 150 4.26 -9.43 -7.47
CA SER A 150 2.97 -9.89 -8.00
C SER A 150 2.65 -11.32 -7.53
N ALA A 151 1.38 -11.58 -7.19
CA ALA A 151 0.94 -12.91 -6.79
C ALA A 151 0.87 -13.86 -7.99
N HIS A 152 0.51 -13.39 -9.20
CA HIS A 152 0.56 -14.21 -10.42
C HIS A 152 1.97 -14.69 -10.75
N GLN A 153 3.00 -13.90 -10.44
CA GLN A 153 4.40 -14.29 -10.69
C GLN A 153 4.90 -15.41 -9.78
N VAL A 154 4.22 -15.67 -8.66
CA VAL A 154 4.53 -16.81 -7.77
C VAL A 154 4.43 -18.13 -8.52
N LEU A 155 3.44 -18.27 -9.41
CA LEU A 155 3.28 -19.47 -10.23
C LEU A 155 4.55 -19.80 -11.04
N PHE A 156 5.32 -18.78 -11.42
CA PHE A 156 6.50 -18.90 -12.28
C PHE A 156 7.82 -19.01 -11.49
N TRP A 157 7.79 -19.16 -10.17
CA TRP A 157 9.00 -19.48 -9.40
C TRP A 157 9.58 -20.83 -9.82
N PRO A 158 10.91 -20.97 -9.98
CA PRO A 158 11.53 -22.21 -10.46
C PRO A 158 11.14 -23.47 -9.67
N ALA A 159 11.14 -23.39 -8.33
CA ALA A 159 10.76 -24.50 -7.46
C ALA A 159 9.27 -24.85 -7.59
N ILE A 160 8.40 -23.84 -7.77
CA ILE A 160 6.96 -24.06 -8.00
C ILE A 160 6.78 -24.72 -9.37
N GLN A 161 7.33 -24.15 -10.44
CA GLN A 161 7.28 -24.71 -11.80
C GLN A 161 7.76 -26.17 -11.83
N SER A 162 8.81 -26.51 -11.09
CA SER A 162 9.31 -27.88 -11.00
C SER A 162 8.29 -28.84 -10.37
N ALA A 163 7.58 -28.40 -9.33
CA ALA A 163 6.59 -29.16 -8.59
C ALA A 163 5.22 -29.29 -9.30
N LEU A 164 4.90 -28.41 -10.26
CA LEU A 164 3.58 -28.38 -10.91
C LEU A 164 3.25 -29.68 -11.68
N PRO A 165 1.96 -30.08 -11.73
CA PRO A 165 1.50 -31.14 -12.63
C PRO A 165 1.70 -30.75 -14.10
N GLU A 166 1.90 -31.76 -14.96
CA GLU A 166 2.23 -31.52 -16.38
C GLU A 166 1.16 -30.70 -17.13
N SER A 167 -0.11 -30.92 -16.81
CA SER A 167 -1.22 -30.13 -17.38
C SER A 167 -1.10 -28.63 -17.04
N VAL A 168 -0.62 -28.29 -15.83
CA VAL A 168 -0.45 -26.90 -15.40
C VAL A 168 0.81 -26.30 -16.01
N LYS A 169 1.90 -27.06 -16.11
CA LYS A 169 3.12 -26.64 -16.82
C LYS A 169 2.83 -26.24 -18.26
N LEU A 170 2.05 -27.06 -18.98
CA LEU A 170 1.64 -26.74 -20.35
C LEU A 170 0.82 -25.45 -20.42
N MET A 171 -0.14 -25.25 -19.50
CA MET A 171 -0.89 -23.99 -19.43
C MET A 171 0.04 -22.78 -19.19
N CYS A 172 1.01 -22.90 -18.28
CA CYS A 172 1.99 -21.86 -18.00
C CYS A 172 2.84 -21.53 -19.24
N GLN A 173 3.28 -22.54 -19.99
CA GLN A 173 4.07 -22.35 -21.22
C GLN A 173 3.26 -21.66 -22.33
N MET A 174 2.00 -22.05 -22.51
CA MET A 174 1.12 -21.44 -23.53
C MET A 174 0.76 -19.99 -23.20
N GLN A 175 0.63 -19.67 -21.92
CA GLN A 175 0.15 -18.36 -21.48
C GLN A 175 1.27 -17.40 -21.06
N GLY A 176 2.44 -17.90 -20.63
CA GLY A 176 3.57 -17.07 -20.20
C GLY A 176 3.29 -16.21 -18.96
N GLY A 177 4.34 -15.54 -18.46
CA GLY A 177 4.33 -14.80 -17.19
C GLY A 177 3.32 -13.66 -17.08
N THR A 178 2.92 -13.06 -18.19
CA THR A 178 2.05 -11.85 -18.21
C THR A 178 0.60 -12.15 -18.58
N TYR A 179 0.15 -13.40 -18.43
CA TYR A 179 -1.17 -13.83 -18.91
C TYR A 179 -2.33 -13.05 -18.29
N SER A 180 -2.28 -12.75 -16.98
CA SER A 180 -3.34 -12.03 -16.28
C SER A 180 -3.59 -10.66 -16.90
N THR A 181 -2.52 -9.90 -17.14
CA THR A 181 -2.58 -8.59 -17.81
C THR A 181 -3.09 -8.70 -19.24
N ARG A 182 -2.62 -9.70 -20.02
CA ARG A 182 -3.04 -9.86 -21.42
C ARG A 182 -4.51 -10.26 -21.55
N LEU A 183 -4.98 -11.19 -20.71
CA LEU A 183 -6.38 -11.62 -20.69
C LEU A 183 -7.30 -10.45 -20.37
N GLU A 184 -6.99 -9.68 -19.32
CA GLU A 184 -7.81 -8.52 -18.95
C GLU A 184 -7.73 -7.39 -19.99
N ALA A 185 -6.59 -7.17 -20.63
CA ALA A 185 -6.45 -6.18 -21.70
C ALA A 185 -7.22 -6.57 -22.97
N SER A 186 -7.41 -7.86 -23.22
CA SER A 186 -8.18 -8.38 -24.36
C SER A 186 -9.70 -8.41 -24.13
N ARG A 187 -10.14 -8.05 -22.92
CA ARG A 187 -11.54 -8.17 -22.51
C ARG A 187 -12.46 -7.26 -23.34
N PRO A 188 -13.66 -7.73 -23.73
CA PRO A 188 -14.66 -6.87 -24.35
C PRO A 188 -14.97 -5.65 -23.47
N LYS A 189 -15.31 -4.52 -24.11
CA LYS A 189 -15.73 -3.29 -23.41
C LYS A 189 -16.95 -3.57 -22.55
N LEU A 190 -17.09 -2.86 -21.43
CA LEU A 190 -18.26 -2.95 -20.57
C LEU A 190 -19.54 -2.65 -21.37
N SER A 191 -20.57 -3.49 -21.19
CA SER A 191 -21.85 -3.38 -21.92
C SER A 191 -22.48 -1.98 -21.76
N HIS A 192 -23.19 -1.55 -22.79
CA HIS A 192 -23.90 -0.27 -22.80
C HIS A 192 -25.37 -0.40 -22.38
N ALA A 193 -25.83 -1.61 -22.01
CA ALA A 193 -27.24 -1.97 -21.78
C ALA A 193 -28.14 -1.54 -22.97
N ALA A 194 -28.44 -2.50 -23.85
CA ALA A 194 -29.15 -2.23 -25.11
C ALA A 194 -30.66 -1.92 -24.95
N SER A 195 -31.18 -1.71 -23.74
CA SER A 195 -32.63 -1.66 -23.46
C SER A 195 -33.16 -0.32 -22.94
N VAL A 196 -32.32 0.66 -22.64
CA VAL A 196 -32.81 2.02 -22.40
C VAL A 196 -33.00 2.68 -23.75
N ASP A 197 -34.25 2.72 -24.19
CA ASP A 197 -34.69 3.48 -25.36
C ASP A 197 -33.99 4.85 -25.33
N ILE A 198 -33.14 5.11 -26.33
CA ILE A 198 -32.23 6.28 -26.39
C ILE A 198 -33.04 7.59 -26.35
N SER A 199 -34.35 7.51 -26.62
CA SER A 199 -35.36 8.57 -26.51
C SER A 199 -36.04 8.72 -25.14
N SER A 200 -35.86 7.80 -24.20
CA SER A 200 -36.50 7.87 -22.89
C SER A 200 -35.70 8.76 -21.94
N ASP A 201 -36.22 9.95 -21.64
CA ASP A 201 -35.75 10.79 -20.54
C ASP A 201 -36.18 10.16 -19.21
N TRP A 202 -35.56 9.03 -18.86
CA TRP A 202 -35.88 8.28 -17.64
C TRP A 202 -35.28 8.92 -16.40
N LEU A 203 -34.20 9.69 -16.55
CA LEU A 203 -33.57 10.43 -15.46
C LEU A 203 -34.52 11.49 -14.89
N SER A 204 -35.32 12.15 -15.73
CA SER A 204 -36.33 13.11 -15.25
C SER A 204 -37.51 12.46 -14.51
N LYS A 205 -37.67 11.13 -14.60
CA LYS A 205 -38.68 10.37 -13.86
C LYS A 205 -38.21 9.93 -12.47
N LEU A 206 -36.94 10.13 -12.14
CA LEU A 206 -36.38 9.75 -10.83
C LEU A 206 -36.89 10.69 -9.74
N SER A 207 -37.36 10.11 -8.64
CA SER A 207 -37.76 10.90 -7.48
C SER A 207 -36.52 11.45 -6.75
N ILE A 208 -36.64 12.65 -6.17
CA ILE A 208 -35.60 13.22 -5.29
C ILE A 208 -35.30 12.28 -4.12
N ALA A 209 -36.30 11.55 -3.63
CA ALA A 209 -36.13 10.55 -2.58
C ALA A 209 -35.20 9.41 -3.01
N THR A 210 -35.33 8.92 -4.25
CA THR A 210 -34.44 7.90 -4.82
C THR A 210 -33.01 8.40 -4.93
N LEU A 211 -32.83 9.61 -5.47
CA LEU A 211 -31.51 10.24 -5.60
C LEU A 211 -30.82 10.37 -4.23
N LYS A 212 -31.56 10.87 -3.24
CA LYS A 212 -31.06 11.02 -1.88
C LYS A 212 -30.73 9.67 -1.24
N GLN A 213 -31.60 8.68 -1.36
CA GLN A 213 -31.39 7.34 -0.80
C GLN A 213 -30.11 6.69 -1.35
N LEU A 214 -29.94 6.67 -2.68
CA LEU A 214 -28.74 6.08 -3.29
C LEU A 214 -27.48 6.87 -2.94
N SER A 215 -27.58 8.21 -2.83
CA SER A 215 -26.48 9.06 -2.34
C SER A 215 -26.08 8.70 -0.91
N ASP A 216 -27.05 8.58 0.00
CA ASP A 216 -26.82 8.22 1.40
C ASP A 216 -26.17 6.84 1.50
N VAL A 217 -26.59 5.87 0.67
CA VAL A 217 -25.97 4.55 0.60
C VAL A 217 -24.52 4.64 0.13
N TYR A 218 -24.18 5.44 -0.89
CA TYR A 218 -22.78 5.66 -1.29
C TYR A 218 -21.93 6.20 -0.13
N PHE A 219 -22.42 7.19 0.61
CA PHE A 219 -21.67 7.79 1.72
C PHE A 219 -21.51 6.85 2.92
N THR A 220 -22.44 5.94 3.13
CA THR A 220 -22.40 4.92 4.19
C THR A 220 -21.71 3.62 3.78
N THR A 221 -21.16 3.55 2.56
CA THR A 221 -20.45 2.37 2.04
C THR A 221 -19.09 2.76 1.44
N PHE A 222 -19.05 3.15 0.17
CA PHE A 222 -17.82 3.42 -0.58
C PHE A 222 -17.01 4.60 -0.03
N ASN A 223 -17.68 5.68 0.41
CA ASN A 223 -17.00 6.89 0.88
C ASN A 223 -16.37 6.73 2.27
N LEU A 224 -16.75 5.70 3.05
CA LEU A 224 -16.22 5.45 4.41
C LEU A 224 -14.71 5.17 4.39
N ALA A 225 -14.28 4.30 3.47
CA ALA A 225 -12.87 3.95 3.32
C ALA A 225 -12.13 4.86 2.33
N ASN A 226 -12.87 5.48 1.40
CA ASN A 226 -12.34 6.29 0.31
C ASN A 226 -13.07 7.64 0.26
N PRO A 227 -12.66 8.64 1.06
CA PRO A 227 -13.33 9.94 1.15
C PRO A 227 -13.03 10.81 -0.09
N ILE A 228 -13.56 10.37 -1.25
CA ILE A 228 -13.43 11.02 -2.56
C ILE A 228 -14.28 12.29 -2.61
N LEU A 229 -15.44 12.25 -1.97
CA LEU A 229 -16.37 13.37 -1.92
C LEU A 229 -16.51 13.90 -0.49
N ASP A 230 -16.63 15.21 -0.38
CA ASP A 230 -17.13 15.88 0.83
C ASP A 230 -18.66 15.82 0.83
N GLN A 231 -19.24 15.20 1.86
CA GLN A 231 -20.68 14.91 1.89
C GLN A 231 -21.53 16.17 1.90
N LYS A 232 -21.10 17.21 2.64
CA LYS A 232 -21.81 18.50 2.71
C LYS A 232 -21.83 19.19 1.36
N THR A 233 -20.67 19.28 0.71
CA THR A 233 -20.52 19.87 -0.62
C THR A 233 -21.34 19.12 -1.66
N TYR A 234 -21.34 17.79 -1.61
CA TYR A 234 -22.12 16.97 -2.53
C TYR A 234 -23.62 17.27 -2.44
N PHE A 235 -24.21 17.16 -1.25
CA PHE A 235 -25.67 17.33 -1.08
C PHE A 235 -26.13 18.77 -1.31
N GLN A 236 -25.33 19.76 -0.91
CA GLN A 236 -25.74 21.17 -0.97
C GLN A 236 -25.38 21.87 -2.29
N ARG A 237 -24.41 21.35 -3.06
CA ARG A 237 -23.98 21.95 -4.32
C ARG A 237 -24.11 20.98 -5.49
N THR A 238 -23.35 19.89 -5.48
CA THR A 238 -23.23 18.99 -6.64
C THR A 238 -24.58 18.35 -7.02
N LEU A 239 -25.33 17.84 -6.04
CA LEU A 239 -26.64 17.23 -6.26
C LEU A 239 -27.66 18.25 -6.78
N GLY A 240 -27.68 19.46 -6.20
CA GLY A 240 -28.56 20.55 -6.62
C GLY A 240 -28.33 20.95 -8.08
N VAL A 241 -27.08 21.18 -8.48
CA VAL A 241 -26.72 21.53 -9.86
C VAL A 241 -27.15 20.46 -10.85
N ALA A 242 -26.99 19.18 -10.51
CA ALA A 242 -27.42 18.08 -11.38
C ALA A 242 -28.95 18.04 -11.54
N ILE A 243 -29.71 18.26 -10.46
CA ILE A 243 -31.17 18.28 -10.48
C ILE A 243 -31.69 19.50 -11.25
N ASP A 244 -31.20 20.70 -10.93
CA ASP A 244 -31.62 21.96 -11.57
C ASP A 244 -31.28 22.00 -13.05
N GLY A 245 -30.16 21.37 -13.43
CA GLY A 245 -29.73 21.19 -14.82
C GLY A 245 -30.37 20.00 -15.54
N ASN A 246 -31.36 19.33 -14.96
CA ASN A 246 -32.03 18.12 -15.47
C ASN A 246 -31.04 17.06 -16.00
N PHE A 247 -29.98 16.79 -15.23
CA PHE A 247 -28.90 15.86 -15.59
C PHE A 247 -28.28 16.13 -16.97
N GLY A 248 -28.04 17.40 -17.30
CA GLY A 248 -27.38 17.83 -18.54
C GLY A 248 -25.91 17.41 -18.67
N ILE A 249 -25.25 17.87 -19.73
CA ILE A 249 -23.82 17.61 -19.95
C ILE A 249 -23.00 18.59 -19.09
N CYS A 250 -22.81 18.22 -17.83
CA CYS A 250 -21.90 18.90 -16.90
C CYS A 250 -21.26 17.89 -15.94
N ILE A 251 -20.20 18.31 -15.26
CA ILE A 251 -19.42 17.41 -14.42
C ILE A 251 -20.16 16.98 -13.15
N GLU A 252 -21.00 17.85 -12.59
CA GLU A 252 -21.85 17.55 -11.44
C GLU A 252 -22.82 16.42 -11.76
N SER A 253 -23.47 16.48 -12.92
CA SER A 253 -24.36 15.41 -13.39
C SER A 253 -23.61 14.10 -13.54
N CYS A 254 -22.40 14.13 -14.09
CA CYS A 254 -21.55 12.95 -14.23
C CYS A 254 -21.19 12.36 -12.85
N ILE A 255 -20.78 13.19 -11.89
CA ILE A 255 -20.46 12.75 -10.51
C ILE A 255 -21.69 12.14 -9.84
N VAL A 256 -22.84 12.82 -9.88
CA VAL A 256 -24.08 12.32 -9.25
C VAL A 256 -24.49 10.98 -9.85
N LEU A 257 -24.42 10.82 -11.17
CA LEU A 257 -24.75 9.55 -11.84
C LEU A 257 -23.81 8.41 -11.39
N VAL A 258 -22.49 8.64 -11.28
CA VAL A 258 -21.58 7.60 -10.76
C VAL A 258 -21.84 7.31 -9.26
N VAL A 259 -22.19 8.34 -8.47
CA VAL A 259 -22.61 8.14 -7.07
C VAL A 259 -23.89 7.30 -6.99
N MET A 260 -24.85 7.48 -7.89
CA MET A 260 -26.06 6.64 -7.94
C MET A 260 -25.73 5.19 -8.32
N ALA A 261 -24.78 5.02 -9.25
CA ALA A 261 -24.31 3.71 -9.68
C ALA A 261 -23.67 2.95 -8.51
N LEU A 262 -22.75 3.59 -7.80
CA LEU A 262 -22.10 3.03 -6.60
C LEU A 262 -23.11 2.86 -5.45
N GLY A 263 -24.06 3.78 -5.28
CA GLY A 263 -25.15 3.65 -4.31
C GLY A 263 -26.01 2.41 -4.55
N SER A 264 -26.27 2.08 -5.82
CA SER A 264 -27.00 0.87 -6.20
C SER A 264 -26.22 -0.40 -5.83
N MET A 265 -24.90 -0.41 -6.05
CA MET A 265 -24.01 -1.49 -5.62
C MET A 265 -23.95 -1.59 -4.09
N GLY A 266 -23.87 -0.46 -3.39
CA GLY A 266 -23.87 -0.40 -1.93
C GLY A 266 -25.19 -0.91 -1.34
N GLN A 267 -26.33 -0.64 -2.00
CA GLN A 267 -27.64 -1.12 -1.55
C GLN A 267 -27.73 -2.64 -1.65
N LYS A 268 -27.22 -3.21 -2.76
CA LYS A 268 -27.07 -4.66 -2.90
C LYS A 268 -26.13 -5.22 -1.83
N ALA A 269 -25.01 -4.56 -1.53
CA ALA A 269 -24.09 -4.99 -0.49
C ALA A 269 -24.71 -5.00 0.92
N LEU A 270 -25.56 -4.02 1.23
CA LEU A 270 -26.33 -3.99 2.47
C LEU A 270 -27.34 -5.14 2.54
N GLN A 271 -27.97 -5.50 1.43
CA GLN A 271 -28.87 -6.65 1.35
C GLN A 271 -28.12 -7.97 1.53
N GLU A 272 -26.95 -8.13 0.90
CA GLU A 272 -26.07 -9.31 1.03
C GLU A 272 -25.66 -9.56 2.48
N ALA A 273 -25.39 -8.48 3.24
CA ALA A 273 -25.02 -8.56 4.65
C ALA A 273 -26.22 -8.65 5.62
N GLY A 274 -27.46 -8.57 5.13
CA GLY A 274 -28.65 -8.49 6.00
C GLY A 274 -28.72 -7.19 6.82
N LEU A 275 -28.01 -6.14 6.41
CA LEU A 275 -27.93 -4.83 7.05
C LEU A 275 -28.83 -3.77 6.39
N ALA A 276 -29.54 -4.14 5.33
CA ALA A 276 -30.55 -3.28 4.73
C ALA A 276 -31.72 -3.06 5.70
N GLY A 277 -32.21 -1.82 5.81
CA GLY A 277 -33.45 -1.53 6.53
C GLY A 277 -34.66 -2.27 5.94
N THR A 278 -35.82 -2.19 6.60
CA THR A 278 -37.07 -2.74 6.06
C THR A 278 -37.24 -2.32 4.60
N PRO A 279 -37.62 -3.22 3.68
CA PRO A 279 -37.71 -2.90 2.27
C PRO A 279 -38.83 -1.88 2.06
N ALA A 280 -38.51 -0.58 2.16
CA ALA A 280 -39.16 0.39 1.31
C ALA A 280 -38.88 -0.12 -0.10
N SER A 281 -39.93 -0.54 -0.83
CA SER A 281 -39.82 -0.98 -2.21
C SER A 281 -38.81 -0.10 -2.91
N SER A 282 -37.65 -0.65 -3.31
CA SER A 282 -36.67 0.16 -4.03
C SER A 282 -37.39 0.71 -5.24
N PRO A 283 -37.62 2.04 -5.34
CA PRO A 283 -38.38 2.60 -6.46
C PRO A 283 -37.63 2.38 -7.79
N TYR A 284 -36.34 2.05 -7.69
CA TYR A 284 -35.50 1.60 -8.78
C TYR A 284 -35.21 0.10 -8.64
N ALA A 285 -35.92 -0.73 -9.40
CA ALA A 285 -35.60 -2.13 -9.58
C ALA A 285 -34.80 -2.25 -10.90
N GLY A 286 -33.48 -2.42 -10.79
CA GLY A 286 -32.67 -2.80 -11.95
C GLY A 286 -33.15 -4.13 -12.51
N GLN A 287 -32.87 -4.40 -13.79
CA GLN A 287 -33.22 -5.69 -14.40
C GLN A 287 -32.46 -6.82 -13.68
N GLU A 288 -33.16 -7.90 -13.35
CA GLU A 288 -32.54 -9.09 -12.75
C GLU A 288 -31.42 -9.63 -13.66
N GLY A 289 -30.21 -9.78 -13.10
CA GLY A 289 -29.04 -10.29 -13.82
C GLY A 289 -28.10 -9.24 -14.41
N GLU A 290 -28.48 -7.96 -14.45
CA GLU A 290 -27.56 -6.87 -14.82
C GLU A 290 -26.75 -6.35 -13.62
N MET A 291 -25.58 -5.76 -13.90
CA MET A 291 -24.74 -5.13 -12.88
C MET A 291 -25.48 -3.94 -12.26
N PRO A 292 -25.65 -3.89 -10.91
CA PRO A 292 -26.38 -2.80 -10.27
C PRO A 292 -25.81 -1.43 -10.63
N GLY A 293 -26.69 -0.51 -11.05
CA GLY A 293 -26.32 0.86 -11.39
C GLY A 293 -25.55 1.04 -12.69
N LEU A 294 -25.47 0.01 -13.54
CA LEU A 294 -24.77 0.09 -14.83
C LEU A 294 -25.39 1.14 -15.77
N ASP A 295 -26.71 1.27 -15.76
CA ASP A 295 -27.48 2.32 -16.44
C ASP A 295 -27.02 3.74 -16.07
N PHE A 296 -26.97 4.05 -14.76
CA PHE A 296 -26.45 5.32 -14.26
C PHE A 296 -25.00 5.54 -14.69
N PHE A 297 -24.17 4.49 -14.60
CA PHE A 297 -22.77 4.56 -15.02
C PHE A 297 -22.62 4.77 -16.54
N ASN A 298 -23.49 4.19 -17.36
CA ASN A 298 -23.50 4.39 -18.81
C ASN A 298 -23.87 5.82 -19.17
N GLU A 299 -24.89 6.37 -18.52
CA GLU A 299 -25.31 7.76 -18.72
C GLU A 299 -24.23 8.76 -18.28
N ALA A 300 -23.50 8.45 -17.20
CA ALA A 300 -22.33 9.20 -16.76
C ALA A 300 -21.21 9.18 -17.81
N ARG A 301 -20.78 7.99 -18.26
CA ARG A 301 -19.70 7.83 -19.25
C ARG A 301 -20.03 8.49 -20.58
N LYS A 302 -21.30 8.42 -21.01
CA LYS A 302 -21.80 9.07 -22.23
C LYS A 302 -21.64 10.58 -22.17
N ARG A 303 -22.03 11.22 -21.06
CA ARG A 303 -21.92 12.69 -20.86
C ARG A 303 -20.47 13.12 -20.68
N PHE A 304 -19.71 12.38 -19.89
CA PHE A 304 -18.31 12.71 -19.60
C PHE A 304 -17.41 12.64 -20.84
N GLY A 305 -17.84 11.99 -21.92
CA GLY A 305 -17.12 11.98 -23.20
C GLY A 305 -16.74 13.37 -23.71
N PHE A 306 -17.56 14.39 -23.47
CA PHE A 306 -17.25 15.79 -23.82
C PHE A 306 -16.39 16.53 -22.79
N LEU A 307 -16.30 16.00 -21.57
CA LEU A 307 -15.61 16.59 -20.42
C LEU A 307 -14.23 15.95 -20.17
N MET A 308 -13.85 14.92 -20.94
CA MET A 308 -12.68 14.08 -20.67
C MET A 308 -11.33 14.81 -20.62
N CYS A 309 -11.25 16.03 -21.14
CA CYS A 309 -10.05 16.85 -21.12
C CYS A 309 -9.89 17.68 -19.84
N GLU A 310 -10.94 17.79 -19.01
CA GLU A 310 -10.89 18.52 -17.75
C GLU A 310 -9.88 17.88 -16.78
N GLN A 311 -9.18 18.72 -16.01
CA GLN A 311 -8.10 18.33 -15.09
C GLN A 311 -8.28 18.92 -13.68
N ASP A 312 -9.49 19.37 -13.36
CA ASP A 312 -9.80 20.01 -12.08
C ASP A 312 -10.12 18.96 -10.99
N LEU A 313 -10.55 19.48 -9.82
CA LEU A 313 -10.91 18.65 -8.67
C LEU A 313 -12.05 17.67 -9.02
N GLN A 314 -13.08 18.16 -9.71
CA GLN A 314 -14.29 17.38 -10.03
C GLN A 314 -13.96 16.29 -11.07
N ALA A 315 -13.10 16.57 -12.04
CA ALA A 315 -12.62 15.57 -12.99
C ALA A 315 -11.86 14.44 -12.28
N CYS A 316 -10.99 14.79 -11.33
CA CYS A 316 -10.30 13.81 -10.51
C CYS A 316 -11.27 12.96 -9.67
N GLN A 317 -12.30 13.57 -9.07
CA GLN A 317 -13.36 12.85 -8.35
C GLN A 317 -14.12 11.89 -9.27
N PHE A 318 -14.53 12.35 -10.45
CA PHE A 318 -15.21 11.51 -11.43
C PHE A 318 -14.38 10.29 -11.83
N TYR A 319 -13.09 10.47 -12.11
CA TYR A 319 -12.19 9.37 -12.44
C TYR A 319 -12.05 8.38 -11.29
N LEU A 320 -11.89 8.85 -10.05
CA LEU A 320 -11.78 7.95 -8.89
C LEU A 320 -13.08 7.18 -8.62
N LEU A 321 -14.24 7.83 -8.69
CA LEU A 321 -15.55 7.19 -8.55
C LEU A 321 -15.77 6.14 -9.66
N SER A 322 -15.45 6.50 -10.91
CA SER A 322 -15.53 5.58 -12.04
C SER A 322 -14.57 4.41 -11.88
N GLY A 323 -13.39 4.66 -11.30
CA GLY A 323 -12.42 3.65 -10.92
C GLY A 323 -13.01 2.64 -9.93
N LEU A 324 -13.69 3.10 -8.87
CA LEU A 324 -14.38 2.22 -7.92
C LEU A 324 -15.43 1.35 -8.62
N PHE A 325 -16.21 1.90 -9.56
CA PHE A 325 -17.19 1.11 -10.31
C PHE A 325 -16.50 0.00 -11.13
N TYR A 326 -15.43 0.32 -11.86
CA TYR A 326 -14.66 -0.69 -12.60
C TYR A 326 -13.99 -1.72 -11.69
N ALA A 327 -13.59 -1.31 -10.48
CA ALA A 327 -13.03 -2.20 -9.47
C ALA A 327 -14.06 -3.23 -9.00
N GLU A 328 -15.28 -2.79 -8.68
CA GLU A 328 -16.41 -3.67 -8.32
C GLU A 328 -16.80 -4.60 -9.47
N ALA A 329 -16.69 -4.11 -10.71
CA ALA A 329 -16.94 -4.86 -11.93
C ALA A 329 -15.83 -5.88 -12.26
N LEU A 330 -14.78 -5.99 -11.43
CA LEU A 330 -13.61 -6.83 -11.66
C LEU A 330 -12.92 -6.52 -13.01
N ARG A 331 -12.80 -5.24 -13.37
CA ARG A 331 -12.17 -4.75 -14.59
C ARG A 331 -10.89 -3.98 -14.29
N PRO A 332 -9.78 -4.66 -13.93
CA PRO A 332 -8.60 -4.01 -13.37
C PRO A 332 -7.87 -3.11 -14.38
N ILE A 333 -7.92 -3.40 -15.69
CA ILE A 333 -7.30 -2.55 -16.72
C ILE A 333 -8.08 -1.24 -16.90
N ASP A 334 -9.41 -1.31 -16.91
CA ASP A 334 -10.26 -0.11 -16.98
C ASP A 334 -10.13 0.72 -15.70
N TRP A 335 -10.02 0.05 -14.54
CA TRP A 335 -9.75 0.72 -13.27
C TRP A 335 -8.41 1.44 -13.29
N TRP A 336 -7.34 0.77 -13.73
CA TRP A 336 -6.01 1.40 -13.89
C TRP A 336 -6.04 2.60 -14.84
N ALA A 337 -6.81 2.54 -15.93
CA ALA A 337 -6.97 3.68 -16.85
C ALA A 337 -7.60 4.89 -16.15
N MET A 338 -8.61 4.69 -15.30
CA MET A 338 -9.20 5.76 -14.50
C MET A 338 -8.22 6.33 -13.46
N LEU A 339 -7.46 5.47 -12.78
CA LEU A 339 -6.43 5.91 -11.83
C LEU A 339 -5.33 6.72 -12.52
N SER A 340 -4.93 6.32 -13.73
CA SER A 340 -3.94 7.05 -14.53
C SER A 340 -4.43 8.47 -14.87
N LYS A 341 -5.73 8.62 -15.17
CA LYS A 341 -6.36 9.93 -15.39
C LYS A 341 -6.47 10.75 -14.10
N ALA A 342 -6.88 10.14 -12.98
CA ALA A 342 -6.89 10.80 -11.68
C ALA A 342 -5.49 11.28 -11.25
N SER A 343 -4.46 10.49 -11.56
CA SER A 343 -3.06 10.84 -11.32
C SER A 343 -2.61 12.02 -12.18
N ALA A 344 -3.04 12.08 -13.44
CA ALA A 344 -2.80 13.23 -14.31
C ALA A 344 -3.45 14.51 -13.76
N CYS A 345 -4.70 14.45 -13.30
CA CYS A 345 -5.35 15.58 -12.63
C CYS A 345 -4.54 16.01 -11.38
N SER A 346 -4.13 15.04 -10.56
CA SER A 346 -3.32 15.29 -9.35
C SER A 346 -1.99 15.97 -9.67
N ALA A 347 -1.27 15.48 -10.66
CA ALA A 347 -0.05 16.10 -11.13
C ALA A 347 -0.30 17.52 -11.66
N TYR A 348 -1.41 17.73 -12.38
CA TYR A 348 -1.77 19.05 -12.90
C TYR A 348 -1.96 20.08 -11.79
N PHE A 349 -2.82 19.83 -10.80
CA PHE A 349 -3.06 20.82 -9.75
C PHE A 349 -1.89 20.98 -8.76
N TRP A 350 -1.10 19.94 -8.48
CA TRP A 350 0.07 20.07 -7.59
C TRP A 350 1.27 20.76 -8.25
N ASN A 351 1.41 20.70 -9.57
CA ASN A 351 2.47 21.43 -10.28
C ASN A 351 2.02 22.84 -10.70
N ASN A 352 0.72 23.10 -10.79
CA ASN A 352 0.15 24.41 -11.16
C ASN A 352 -0.63 25.01 -9.98
N LEU A 353 0.06 25.22 -8.85
CA LEU A 353 -0.50 25.82 -7.65
C LEU A 353 -0.90 27.29 -7.89
N SER A 354 -2.21 27.58 -7.92
CA SER A 354 -2.73 28.95 -7.85
C SER A 354 -2.66 29.47 -6.42
N ARG A 355 -2.50 30.79 -6.25
CA ARG A 355 -2.39 31.44 -4.92
C ARG A 355 -3.73 31.53 -4.18
N ASP A 356 -4.84 31.34 -4.89
CA ASP A 356 -6.20 31.61 -4.39
C ASP A 356 -6.95 30.36 -3.90
N ARG A 357 -6.26 29.21 -3.69
CA ARG A 357 -6.93 28.01 -3.18
C ARG A 357 -7.21 28.13 -1.69
N ASP A 358 -8.45 27.90 -1.30
CA ASP A 358 -8.82 27.76 0.11
C ASP A 358 -8.26 26.45 0.72
N GLU A 359 -8.25 26.38 2.06
CA GLU A 359 -7.71 25.22 2.78
C GLU A 359 -8.51 23.93 2.50
N TRP A 360 -9.81 24.05 2.25
CA TRP A 360 -10.69 22.92 1.96
C TRP A 360 -10.33 22.27 0.63
N MET A 361 -10.11 23.06 -0.41
CA MET A 361 -9.73 22.60 -1.75
C MET A 361 -8.38 21.89 -1.72
N LEU A 362 -7.39 22.45 -1.01
CA LEU A 362 -6.09 21.81 -0.83
C LEU A 362 -6.20 20.48 -0.08
N ASP A 363 -7.07 20.41 0.93
CA ASP A 363 -7.34 19.18 1.66
C ASP A 363 -8.00 18.12 0.78
N MET A 364 -9.03 18.48 0.01
CA MET A 364 -9.68 17.59 -0.95
C MET A 364 -8.69 17.07 -2.00
N GLN A 365 -7.90 17.96 -2.59
CA GLN A 365 -6.83 17.61 -3.53
C GLN A 365 -5.80 16.64 -2.94
N SER A 366 -5.45 16.80 -1.66
CA SER A 366 -4.59 15.85 -0.93
C SER A 366 -5.28 14.50 -0.77
N ARG A 367 -6.55 14.44 -0.36
CA ARG A 367 -7.31 13.18 -0.23
C ARG A 367 -7.29 12.39 -1.55
N LEU A 368 -7.60 13.06 -2.68
CA LEU A 368 -7.65 12.40 -3.99
C LEU A 368 -6.28 11.88 -4.42
N PHE A 369 -5.21 12.64 -4.18
CA PHE A 369 -3.85 12.19 -4.45
C PHE A 369 -3.50 10.91 -3.67
N TRP A 370 -3.78 10.88 -2.37
CA TRP A 370 -3.47 9.72 -1.53
C TRP A 370 -4.35 8.50 -1.85
N ILE A 371 -5.61 8.69 -2.24
CA ILE A 371 -6.46 7.61 -2.76
C ILE A 371 -5.89 7.04 -4.06
N THR A 372 -5.53 7.93 -4.99
CA THR A 372 -4.96 7.54 -6.29
C THR A 372 -3.69 6.73 -6.12
N SER A 373 -2.74 7.22 -5.30
CA SER A 373 -1.45 6.55 -5.06
C SER A 373 -1.59 5.23 -4.30
N MET A 374 -2.59 5.10 -3.40
CA MET A 374 -2.92 3.83 -2.75
C MET A 374 -3.35 2.77 -3.75
N PHE A 375 -4.33 3.06 -4.61
CA PHE A 375 -4.85 2.09 -5.56
C PHE A 375 -3.88 1.79 -6.70
N GLU A 376 -3.19 2.81 -7.22
CA GLU A 376 -2.22 2.63 -8.29
C GLU A 376 -1.07 1.72 -7.87
N ALA A 377 -0.60 1.84 -6.62
CA ALA A 377 0.43 0.97 -6.08
C ALA A 377 0.01 -0.51 -6.12
N VAL A 378 -1.25 -0.82 -5.82
CA VAL A 378 -1.76 -2.20 -5.85
C VAL A 378 -1.81 -2.73 -7.29
N LEU A 379 -2.47 -2.03 -8.21
CA LEU A 379 -2.66 -2.51 -9.58
C LEU A 379 -1.36 -2.60 -10.37
N SER A 380 -0.52 -1.57 -10.28
CA SER A 380 0.74 -1.53 -11.04
C SER A 380 1.68 -2.66 -10.61
N GLN A 381 1.65 -3.02 -9.32
CA GLN A 381 2.48 -4.11 -8.79
C GLN A 381 1.90 -5.48 -9.13
N GLU A 382 0.58 -5.66 -9.07
CA GLU A 382 -0.04 -6.97 -9.32
C GLU A 382 0.02 -7.35 -10.81
N LEU A 383 -0.29 -6.39 -11.69
CA LEU A 383 -0.39 -6.61 -13.15
C LEU A 383 0.85 -6.13 -13.93
N ASN A 384 1.90 -5.68 -13.25
CA ASN A 384 3.10 -5.10 -13.85
C ASN A 384 2.77 -3.97 -14.86
N LEU A 385 1.76 -3.15 -14.53
CA LEU A 385 1.34 -2.03 -15.38
C LEU A 385 2.30 -0.84 -15.21
N PRO A 386 2.44 0.01 -16.23
CA PRO A 386 3.23 1.23 -16.11
C PRO A 386 2.70 2.14 -14.99
N PRO A 387 3.52 2.50 -13.99
CA PRO A 387 3.10 3.43 -12.96
C PRO A 387 3.08 4.86 -13.50
N SER A 388 2.21 5.71 -12.95
CA SER A 388 2.26 7.14 -13.19
C SER A 388 3.51 7.77 -12.57
N ASN A 389 3.99 8.86 -13.17
CA ASN A 389 5.16 9.59 -12.68
C ASN A 389 4.83 10.54 -11.52
N SER A 390 3.83 10.22 -10.68
CA SER A 390 3.37 11.09 -9.59
C SER A 390 4.00 10.77 -8.22
N LEU A 391 4.73 9.65 -8.11
CA LEU A 391 5.34 9.18 -6.85
C LEU A 391 6.30 10.20 -6.20
N HIS A 392 6.97 11.04 -7.00
CA HIS A 392 7.87 12.07 -6.47
C HIS A 392 7.12 13.20 -5.71
N LEU A 393 5.82 13.35 -5.96
CA LEU A 393 4.97 14.32 -5.28
C LEU A 393 4.61 13.88 -3.86
N GLU A 394 4.71 12.58 -3.54
CA GLU A 394 4.37 12.05 -2.21
C GLU A 394 5.14 12.75 -1.08
N GLU A 395 6.39 13.16 -1.33
CA GLU A 395 7.23 13.84 -0.33
C GLU A 395 6.78 15.28 -0.04
N HIS A 396 6.01 15.89 -0.95
CA HIS A 396 5.63 17.30 -0.91
C HIS A 396 4.16 17.52 -0.55
N ILE A 397 3.33 16.48 -0.68
CA ILE A 397 1.90 16.56 -0.43
C ILE A 397 1.62 16.28 1.04
N ALA A 398 0.95 17.23 1.70
CA ALA A 398 0.56 17.08 3.09
C ALA A 398 -0.44 15.94 3.28
N LEU A 399 -0.46 15.34 4.48
CA LEU A 399 -1.46 14.35 4.86
C LEU A 399 -2.85 14.99 4.99
N PRO A 400 -3.94 14.34 4.55
CA PRO A 400 -5.28 14.91 4.59
C PRO A 400 -5.69 15.30 6.00
N LYS A 401 -6.06 16.55 6.21
CA LYS A 401 -6.58 17.16 7.44
C LYS A 401 -8.06 16.87 7.67
N PHE A 402 -8.79 16.52 6.62
CA PHE A 402 -10.24 16.30 6.61
C PHE A 402 -11.03 17.57 6.97
N ILE A 403 -10.68 18.67 6.29
CA ILE A 403 -11.32 19.97 6.48
C ILE A 403 -12.72 19.92 5.87
N SER A 404 -13.74 20.34 6.63
CA SER A 404 -15.09 20.54 6.09
C SER A 404 -15.21 21.90 5.42
N ALA A 405 -16.06 22.01 4.40
CA ALA A 405 -16.33 23.29 3.74
C ALA A 405 -16.96 24.30 4.73
N GLN A 406 -16.30 25.45 4.93
CA GLN A 406 -16.70 26.44 5.95
C GLN A 406 -17.89 27.32 5.50
N ASP A 407 -18.00 27.59 4.20
CA ASP A 407 -19.05 28.45 3.62
C ASP A 407 -20.42 27.76 3.48
N ILE A 408 -20.53 26.54 4.01
CA ILE A 408 -21.71 25.71 3.89
C ILE A 408 -22.38 25.64 5.27
N ALA A 409 -23.50 26.33 5.42
CA ALA A 409 -24.25 26.35 6.67
C ALA A 409 -24.60 24.91 7.09
N SER A 410 -24.20 24.53 8.31
CA SER A 410 -24.62 23.27 8.90
C SER A 410 -26.10 23.41 9.29
N PHE A 411 -27.00 22.87 8.46
CA PHE A 411 -28.41 22.81 8.81
C PHE A 411 -28.61 21.76 9.93
N GLY A 412 -28.68 22.24 11.17
CA GLY A 412 -28.89 21.43 12.37
C GLY A 412 -27.63 20.77 12.95
N SER A 413 -27.78 20.08 14.07
CA SER A 413 -26.71 19.29 14.74
C SER A 413 -26.43 17.95 14.02
N PHE A 414 -26.80 17.82 12.75
CA PHE A 414 -26.68 16.56 12.02
C PHE A 414 -25.21 16.28 11.70
N ARG A 415 -24.62 15.30 12.39
CA ARG A 415 -23.29 14.79 12.02
C ARG A 415 -23.45 13.82 10.87
N TYR A 416 -22.77 14.13 9.78
CA TYR A 416 -22.64 13.22 8.66
C TYR A 416 -21.69 12.08 9.04
N PRO A 417 -21.93 10.82 8.60
CA PRO A 417 -21.04 9.70 8.88
C PRO A 417 -19.58 10.00 8.50
N GLY A 418 -19.36 10.72 7.40
CA GLY A 418 -18.02 11.11 6.95
C GLY A 418 -17.29 12.15 7.82
N ASP A 419 -17.96 12.80 8.78
CA ASP A 419 -17.32 13.72 9.73
C ASP A 419 -16.76 12.98 10.97
N ASP A 420 -17.00 11.67 11.09
CA ASP A 420 -16.52 10.86 12.22
C ASP A 420 -14.98 10.71 12.17
N PRO A 421 -14.26 11.13 13.23
CA PRO A 421 -12.82 10.90 13.35
C PRO A 421 -12.38 9.45 13.12
N PHE A 422 -13.25 8.46 13.42
CA PHE A 422 -13.02 7.05 13.15
C PHE A 422 -12.61 6.77 11.70
N PHE A 423 -13.36 7.27 10.72
CA PHE A 423 -13.05 7.05 9.30
C PHE A 423 -11.80 7.81 8.84
N HIS A 424 -11.55 9.00 9.41
CA HIS A 424 -10.35 9.77 9.16
C HIS A 424 -9.07 9.05 9.65
N TYR A 425 -9.10 8.49 10.86
CA TYR A 425 -7.98 7.70 11.37
C TYR A 425 -7.81 6.39 10.63
N HIS A 426 -8.91 5.76 10.22
CA HIS A 426 -8.82 4.59 9.36
C HIS A 426 -8.08 4.94 8.07
N PHE A 427 -8.49 5.99 7.35
CA PHE A 427 -7.82 6.44 6.12
C PHE A 427 -6.32 6.69 6.31
N LEU A 428 -5.94 7.42 7.35
CA LEU A 428 -4.52 7.68 7.64
C LEU A 428 -3.76 6.38 7.97
N SER A 429 -4.39 5.47 8.72
CA SER A 429 -3.82 4.16 9.04
C SER A 429 -3.61 3.31 7.78
N GLN A 430 -4.53 3.34 6.81
CA GLN A 430 -4.37 2.68 5.51
C GLN A 430 -3.13 3.22 4.76
N LEU A 431 -2.91 4.54 4.80
CA LEU A 431 -1.76 5.17 4.15
C LEU A 431 -0.43 4.78 4.82
N ALA A 432 -0.37 4.78 6.16
CA ALA A 432 0.81 4.32 6.89
C ALA A 432 1.14 2.87 6.55
N HIS A 433 0.13 2.01 6.49
CA HIS A 433 0.30 0.63 6.06
C HIS A 433 0.82 0.50 4.62
N ARG A 434 0.28 1.28 3.66
CA ARG A 434 0.78 1.31 2.27
C ARG A 434 2.27 1.64 2.20
N LEU A 435 2.73 2.60 3.01
CA LEU A 435 4.14 2.98 3.09
C LEU A 435 5.02 1.83 3.61
N ILE A 436 4.56 1.10 4.63
CA ILE A 436 5.25 -0.10 5.14
C ILE A 436 5.37 -1.16 4.04
N LEU A 437 4.28 -1.48 3.33
CA LEU A 437 4.30 -2.45 2.23
C LEU A 437 5.20 -2.00 1.07
N THR A 438 5.18 -0.71 0.74
CA THR A 438 6.05 -0.15 -0.30
C THR A 438 7.53 -0.34 0.07
N ARG A 439 7.87 -0.14 1.35
CA ARG A 439 9.21 -0.43 1.85
C ARG A 439 9.54 -1.92 1.83
N ALA A 440 8.62 -2.78 2.26
CA ALA A 440 8.79 -4.23 2.20
C ALA A 440 9.09 -4.68 0.77
N ARG A 441 8.32 -4.22 -0.22
CA ARG A 441 8.60 -4.42 -1.64
C ARG A 441 10.01 -3.96 -2.01
N ASN A 442 10.36 -2.71 -1.71
CA ASN A 442 11.64 -2.13 -2.12
C ASN A 442 12.86 -2.78 -1.45
N SER A 443 12.69 -3.33 -0.25
CA SER A 443 13.80 -3.88 0.54
C SER A 443 13.92 -5.40 0.46
N LEU A 444 12.84 -6.12 0.19
CA LEU A 444 12.82 -7.59 0.21
C LEU A 444 12.65 -8.24 -1.18
N PHE A 445 12.13 -7.51 -2.17
CA PHE A 445 11.79 -8.06 -3.48
C PHE A 445 12.71 -7.55 -4.60
N HIS A 446 13.75 -6.78 -4.27
CA HIS A 446 14.77 -6.32 -5.23
C HIS A 446 16.01 -7.21 -5.19
N PHE A 447 16.68 -7.33 -6.34
CA PHE A 447 17.94 -8.05 -6.48
C PHE A 447 19.06 -7.33 -5.72
N ASN A 448 19.76 -8.06 -4.84
CA ASN A 448 21.00 -7.60 -4.22
C ASN A 448 22.16 -8.37 -4.85
N PRO A 449 23.08 -7.73 -5.59
CA PRO A 449 24.22 -8.39 -6.24
C PRO A 449 25.16 -9.12 -5.27
N THR A 450 25.09 -8.76 -3.98
CA THR A 450 25.97 -9.30 -2.92
C THR A 450 25.31 -10.37 -2.07
N ALA A 451 23.98 -10.54 -2.17
CA ALA A 451 23.23 -11.49 -1.35
C ALA A 451 22.02 -12.04 -2.12
N ASP A 452 21.94 -13.37 -2.23
CA ASP A 452 20.88 -14.07 -2.94
C ASP A 452 19.47 -13.88 -2.32
N TYR A 453 19.40 -13.56 -1.02
CA TYR A 453 18.15 -13.30 -0.30
C TYR A 453 18.26 -12.05 0.59
N PRO A 454 17.14 -11.41 0.93
CA PRO A 454 17.11 -10.28 1.84
C PRO A 454 17.70 -10.64 3.22
N PRO A 455 18.47 -9.74 3.87
CA PRO A 455 18.98 -9.99 5.20
C PRO A 455 17.87 -10.09 6.25
N GLU A 456 17.98 -11.06 7.16
CA GLU A 456 17.04 -11.26 8.29
C GLU A 456 16.78 -9.99 9.13
N PRO A 457 17.78 -9.13 9.44
CA PRO A 457 17.51 -7.88 10.16
C PRO A 457 16.55 -6.91 9.45
N VAL A 458 16.47 -6.97 8.11
CA VAL A 458 15.54 -6.14 7.35
C VAL A 458 14.11 -6.64 7.50
N GLU A 459 13.93 -7.96 7.46
CA GLU A 459 12.64 -8.63 7.70
C GLU A 459 12.14 -8.33 9.13
N ASP A 460 12.99 -8.56 10.14
CA ASP A 460 12.65 -8.33 11.55
C ASP A 460 12.24 -6.87 11.81
N GLU A 461 12.95 -5.92 11.19
CA GLU A 461 12.65 -4.50 11.33
C GLU A 461 11.33 -4.10 10.65
N LEU A 462 10.96 -4.73 9.52
CA LEU A 462 9.67 -4.52 8.87
C LEU A 462 8.52 -5.11 9.69
N ILE A 463 8.71 -6.30 10.28
CA ILE A 463 7.74 -6.89 11.22
C ILE A 463 7.56 -5.98 12.43
N ARG A 464 8.65 -5.48 13.01
CA ARG A 464 8.60 -4.55 14.15
C ARG A 464 7.83 -3.27 13.82
N GLN A 465 8.02 -2.70 12.62
CA GLN A 465 7.26 -1.53 12.16
C GLN A 465 5.78 -1.84 11.99
N LEU A 466 5.44 -3.01 11.47
CA LEU A 466 4.05 -3.43 11.31
C LEU A 466 3.36 -3.61 12.68
N GLU A 467 4.04 -4.22 13.65
CA GLU A 467 3.50 -4.31 15.03
C GLU A 467 3.33 -2.94 15.66
N GLN A 468 4.31 -2.04 15.53
CA GLN A 468 4.17 -0.68 16.06
C GLN A 468 3.04 0.10 15.42
N TRP A 469 2.84 -0.08 14.11
CA TRP A 469 1.69 0.51 13.43
C TRP A 469 0.38 0.01 14.04
N ARG A 470 0.23 -1.30 14.28
CA ARG A 470 -0.96 -1.90 14.89
C ARG A 470 -1.18 -1.42 16.32
N GLU A 471 -0.12 -1.45 17.14
CA GLU A 471 -0.18 -1.09 18.57
C GLU A 471 -0.50 0.40 18.78
N ARG A 472 -0.16 1.26 17.81
CA ARG A 472 -0.39 2.71 17.89
C ARG A 472 -1.66 3.17 17.16
N LEU A 473 -2.47 2.25 16.65
CA LEU A 473 -3.81 2.60 16.17
C LEU A 473 -4.61 3.24 17.31
N PRO A 474 -5.54 4.18 17.03
CA PRO A 474 -6.45 4.68 18.06
C PRO A 474 -7.21 3.54 18.73
N PRO A 475 -7.65 3.68 20.00
CA PRO A 475 -8.40 2.64 20.70
C PRO A 475 -9.59 2.07 19.92
N MET A 476 -10.29 2.92 19.15
CA MET A 476 -11.43 2.53 18.30
C MET A 476 -11.05 1.67 17.08
N LEU A 477 -9.78 1.63 16.66
CA LEU A 477 -9.28 0.84 15.53
C LEU A 477 -8.27 -0.23 15.95
N GLN A 478 -7.88 -0.27 17.22
CA GLN A 478 -6.90 -1.21 17.74
C GLN A 478 -7.54 -2.61 17.87
N PHE A 479 -6.75 -3.65 17.59
CA PHE A 479 -7.24 -5.03 17.64
C PHE A 479 -6.16 -6.04 18.05
N ASP A 480 -6.60 -7.19 18.57
CA ASP A 480 -5.77 -8.35 18.84
C ASP A 480 -5.76 -9.31 17.63
N PRO A 481 -4.59 -9.55 16.99
CA PRO A 481 -4.46 -10.52 15.91
C PRO A 481 -4.89 -11.95 16.27
N LYS A 482 -4.90 -12.32 17.55
CA LYS A 482 -5.36 -13.64 18.01
C LYS A 482 -6.88 -13.77 18.07
N SER A 483 -7.59 -12.64 18.10
CA SER A 483 -9.05 -12.58 18.09
C SER A 483 -9.53 -11.63 17.00
N PRO A 484 -9.24 -11.93 15.71
CA PRO A 484 -9.67 -11.09 14.62
C PRO A 484 -11.20 -11.04 14.54
N LEU A 485 -11.72 -9.95 13.98
CA LEU A 485 -13.15 -9.81 13.69
C LEU A 485 -13.64 -10.98 12.83
N THR A 486 -14.74 -11.60 13.27
CA THR A 486 -15.32 -12.81 12.64
C THR A 486 -16.70 -12.59 12.05
N GLN A 487 -17.37 -11.50 12.41
CA GLN A 487 -18.70 -11.12 11.93
C GLN A 487 -18.80 -9.60 11.83
N ALA A 488 -19.67 -9.11 10.95
CA ALA A 488 -19.95 -7.68 10.80
C ALA A 488 -21.36 -7.37 11.32
N GLU A 489 -21.47 -6.42 12.25
CA GLU A 489 -22.76 -5.94 12.78
C GLU A 489 -23.18 -4.63 12.11
N SER A 490 -22.25 -3.97 11.43
CA SER A 490 -22.43 -2.71 10.73
C SER A 490 -21.64 -2.68 9.42
N PRO A 491 -21.98 -1.77 8.48
CA PRO A 491 -21.17 -1.56 7.28
C PRO A 491 -19.73 -1.17 7.59
N SER A 492 -19.50 -0.41 8.67
CA SER A 492 -18.15 -0.06 9.14
C SER A 492 -17.34 -1.29 9.55
N ASP A 493 -17.96 -2.30 10.16
CA ASP A 493 -17.24 -3.51 10.55
C ASP A 493 -16.72 -4.26 9.33
N ALA A 494 -17.56 -4.43 8.31
CA ALA A 494 -17.20 -5.13 7.07
C ALA A 494 -16.21 -4.34 6.20
N LEU A 495 -16.41 -3.02 6.05
CA LEU A 495 -15.70 -2.20 5.05
C LEU A 495 -14.48 -1.47 5.60
N VAL A 496 -14.42 -1.25 6.92
CA VAL A 496 -13.40 -0.40 7.58
C VAL A 496 -12.58 -1.24 8.55
N THR A 497 -13.21 -1.81 9.58
CA THR A 497 -12.52 -2.55 10.64
C THR A 497 -11.90 -3.85 10.11
N ALA A 498 -12.70 -4.72 9.49
CA ALA A 498 -12.21 -5.96 8.89
C ALA A 498 -11.12 -5.68 7.85
N TRP A 499 -11.27 -4.61 7.07
CA TRP A 499 -10.31 -4.26 6.04
C TRP A 499 -8.94 -3.83 6.62
N LEU A 500 -8.91 -3.19 7.79
CA LEU A 500 -7.69 -2.87 8.51
C LEU A 500 -7.00 -4.13 9.07
N HIS A 501 -7.78 -5.06 9.61
CA HIS A 501 -7.27 -6.36 10.08
C HIS A 501 -6.69 -7.18 8.91
N ALA A 502 -7.39 -7.20 7.77
CA ALA A 502 -6.95 -7.89 6.57
C ALA A 502 -5.61 -7.34 6.08
N ARG A 503 -5.41 -6.02 6.14
CA ARG A 503 -4.13 -5.39 5.80
C ARG A 503 -2.97 -5.87 6.66
N TYR A 504 -3.16 -5.95 7.98
CA TYR A 504 -2.13 -6.48 8.87
C TYR A 504 -1.68 -7.89 8.46
N PHE A 505 -2.62 -8.82 8.26
CA PHE A 505 -2.27 -10.19 7.92
C PHE A 505 -1.67 -10.33 6.52
N VAL A 506 -2.16 -9.58 5.53
CA VAL A 506 -1.56 -9.62 4.18
C VAL A 506 -0.14 -9.03 4.18
N ALA A 507 0.14 -8.00 5.00
CA ALA A 507 1.50 -7.49 5.16
C ALA A 507 2.43 -8.47 5.86
N ARG A 508 1.96 -9.16 6.90
CA ARG A 508 2.70 -10.28 7.52
C ARG A 508 3.09 -11.32 6.48
N TYR A 509 2.16 -11.72 5.61
CA TYR A 509 2.44 -12.65 4.52
C TYR A 509 3.44 -12.09 3.51
N HIS A 510 3.26 -10.86 3.02
CA HIS A 510 4.18 -10.26 2.05
C HIS A 510 5.60 -10.10 2.60
N ILE A 511 5.78 -9.77 3.88
CA ILE A 511 7.10 -9.67 4.51
C ILE A 511 7.76 -11.05 4.61
N GLY A 512 7.01 -12.11 4.95
CA GLY A 512 7.54 -13.48 5.06
C GLY A 512 7.68 -14.22 3.72
N ARG A 513 7.06 -13.75 2.64
CA ARG A 513 7.03 -14.45 1.34
C ARG A 513 8.42 -14.73 0.72
N PRO A 514 9.42 -13.84 0.80
CA PRO A 514 10.79 -14.14 0.36
C PRO A 514 11.43 -15.31 1.12
N LEU A 515 11.09 -15.49 2.39
CA LEU A 515 11.55 -16.63 3.18
C LEU A 515 10.84 -17.93 2.77
N LEU A 516 9.55 -17.87 2.43
CA LEU A 516 8.83 -19.00 1.82
C LEU A 516 9.43 -19.38 0.46
N HIS A 517 9.81 -18.42 -0.36
CA HIS A 517 10.57 -18.67 -1.60
C HIS A 517 11.91 -19.36 -1.30
N ARG A 518 12.67 -18.89 -0.30
CA ARG A 518 13.91 -19.55 0.16
C ARG A 518 13.66 -20.97 0.61
N ALA A 519 12.53 -21.21 1.29
CA ALA A 519 12.20 -22.53 1.79
C ALA A 519 11.95 -23.56 0.69
N LEU A 520 11.47 -23.11 -0.47
CA LEU A 520 11.26 -23.94 -1.66
C LEU A 520 12.54 -24.13 -2.49
N GLU A 521 13.29 -23.05 -2.73
CA GLU A 521 14.49 -23.07 -3.59
C GLU A 521 15.74 -23.63 -2.88
N ARG A 522 15.92 -23.33 -1.59
CA ARG A 522 17.12 -23.70 -0.81
C ARG A 522 16.77 -24.25 0.57
N PRO A 523 16.05 -25.39 0.67
CA PRO A 523 15.62 -25.97 1.94
C PRO A 523 16.76 -26.21 2.94
N ALA A 524 17.92 -26.66 2.46
CA ALA A 524 19.10 -26.94 3.29
C ALA A 524 19.72 -25.70 3.96
N SER A 525 19.35 -24.49 3.51
CA SER A 525 19.86 -23.24 4.09
C SER A 525 19.02 -22.72 5.26
N LEU A 526 17.92 -23.40 5.61
CA LEU A 526 16.99 -22.97 6.64
C LEU A 526 17.48 -23.38 8.03
N THR A 527 17.11 -22.58 9.03
CA THR A 527 17.29 -22.86 10.45
C THR A 527 15.91 -23.08 11.06
N GLU A 528 15.84 -23.59 12.29
CA GLU A 528 14.55 -23.71 12.99
C GLU A 528 13.85 -22.35 13.19
N GLY A 529 14.64 -21.28 13.36
CA GLY A 529 14.12 -19.91 13.39
C GLY A 529 13.45 -19.51 12.08
N HIS A 530 14.06 -19.84 10.95
CA HIS A 530 13.46 -19.61 9.63
C HIS A 530 12.17 -20.41 9.43
N LEU A 531 12.14 -21.69 9.82
CA LEU A 531 10.95 -22.53 9.71
C LEU A 531 9.78 -21.98 10.53
N ARG A 532 10.06 -21.45 11.72
CA ARG A 532 9.05 -20.78 12.56
C ARG A 532 8.47 -19.54 11.88
N LYS A 533 9.31 -18.69 11.30
CA LYS A 533 8.87 -17.51 10.54
C LYS A 533 8.04 -17.89 9.30
N CYS A 534 8.40 -18.98 8.61
CA CYS A 534 7.58 -19.53 7.53
C CYS A 534 6.19 -19.97 8.02
N ARG A 535 6.12 -20.70 9.14
CA ARG A 535 4.84 -21.09 9.76
C ARG A 535 4.01 -19.86 10.14
N ASP A 536 4.62 -18.85 10.74
CA ASP A 536 3.95 -17.59 11.06
C ASP A 536 3.37 -16.88 9.83
N ALA A 537 4.07 -16.93 8.68
CA ALA A 537 3.59 -16.36 7.42
C ALA A 537 2.38 -17.13 6.87
N ILE A 538 2.36 -18.47 7.00
CA ILE A 538 1.20 -19.31 6.64
C ILE A 538 0.05 -19.09 7.62
N SER A 539 0.30 -18.99 8.92
CA SER A 539 -0.73 -18.64 9.91
C SER A 539 -1.38 -17.29 9.62
N ALA A 540 -0.60 -16.31 9.15
CA ALA A 540 -1.16 -15.04 8.68
C ALA A 540 -2.08 -15.21 7.46
N VAL A 541 -1.78 -16.12 6.53
CA VAL A 541 -2.67 -16.44 5.39
C VAL A 541 -4.01 -17.01 5.88
N LEU A 542 -3.98 -17.91 6.86
CA LEU A 542 -5.20 -18.52 7.42
C LEU A 542 -6.05 -17.50 8.19
N ALA A 543 -5.41 -16.63 8.98
CA ALA A 543 -6.09 -15.55 9.68
C ALA A 543 -6.66 -14.50 8.71
N TRP A 544 -5.91 -14.16 7.66
CA TRP A 544 -6.36 -13.25 6.60
C TRP A 544 -7.63 -13.77 5.93
N ALA A 545 -7.68 -15.05 5.56
CA ALA A 545 -8.86 -15.66 4.96
C ALA A 545 -10.12 -15.53 5.84
N SER A 546 -9.97 -15.67 7.16
CA SER A 546 -11.08 -15.52 8.10
C SER A 546 -11.62 -14.10 8.14
N VAL A 547 -10.73 -13.10 8.05
CA VAL A 547 -11.13 -11.68 7.98
C VAL A 547 -11.75 -11.34 6.63
N ILE A 548 -11.22 -11.88 5.53
CA ILE A 548 -11.79 -11.65 4.19
C ILE A 548 -13.23 -12.18 4.12
N GLN A 549 -13.58 -13.27 4.80
CA GLN A 549 -14.97 -13.74 4.89
C GLN A 549 -15.91 -12.69 5.48
N VAL A 550 -15.44 -11.88 6.45
CA VAL A 550 -16.22 -10.76 7.00
C VAL A 550 -16.40 -9.67 5.94
N THR A 551 -15.34 -9.31 5.22
CA THR A 551 -15.44 -8.31 4.14
C THR A 551 -16.35 -8.78 2.99
N ASP A 552 -16.40 -10.09 2.74
CA ASP A 552 -17.19 -10.71 1.67
C ASP A 552 -18.69 -10.78 1.99
N THR A 553 -19.10 -10.50 3.23
CA THR A 553 -20.53 -10.31 3.57
C THR A 553 -21.15 -9.13 2.79
N MET A 554 -20.34 -8.12 2.45
CA MET A 554 -20.69 -6.98 1.60
C MET A 554 -19.97 -7.05 0.25
N ARG A 555 -20.04 -8.20 -0.44
CA ARG A 555 -19.28 -8.50 -1.69
C ARG A 555 -19.51 -7.52 -2.84
N SER A 556 -20.66 -6.84 -2.89
CA SER A 556 -20.94 -5.79 -3.89
C SER A 556 -20.34 -4.42 -3.51
N CYS A 557 -19.51 -4.34 -2.47
CA CYS A 557 -18.84 -3.12 -2.02
C CYS A 557 -17.40 -3.43 -1.55
N ASN A 558 -16.59 -4.08 -2.38
CA ASN A 558 -15.18 -4.35 -2.09
C ASN A 558 -14.29 -4.05 -3.31
N PRO A 559 -13.67 -2.86 -3.40
CA PRO A 559 -12.98 -2.44 -4.61
C PRO A 559 -11.70 -3.25 -4.88
N LEU A 560 -11.21 -4.03 -3.91
CA LEU A 560 -9.97 -4.80 -4.05
C LEU A 560 -10.20 -6.29 -4.31
N LYS A 561 -11.40 -6.69 -4.75
CA LYS A 561 -11.74 -8.08 -5.13
C LYS A 561 -10.72 -8.73 -6.06
N PHE A 562 -10.28 -8.04 -7.12
CA PHE A 562 -9.30 -8.60 -8.05
C PHE A 562 -7.96 -8.90 -7.36
N PHE A 563 -7.50 -7.99 -6.49
CA PHE A 563 -6.30 -8.19 -5.68
C PHE A 563 -6.46 -9.36 -4.71
N VAL A 564 -7.60 -9.45 -4.01
CA VAL A 564 -7.89 -10.57 -3.09
C VAL A 564 -7.85 -11.90 -3.83
N CYS A 565 -8.50 -12.02 -4.99
CA CYS A 565 -8.41 -13.23 -5.83
C CYS A 565 -6.96 -13.56 -6.22
N SER A 566 -6.20 -12.56 -6.67
CA SER A 566 -4.80 -12.74 -7.07
C SER A 566 -3.94 -13.23 -5.90
N GLN A 567 -4.11 -12.66 -4.70
CA GLN A 567 -3.39 -13.10 -3.49
C GLN A 567 -3.78 -14.51 -3.08
N ILE A 568 -5.08 -14.86 -3.09
CA ILE A 568 -5.54 -16.23 -2.81
C ILE A 568 -4.89 -17.21 -3.79
N PHE A 569 -4.88 -16.89 -5.08
CA PHE A 569 -4.25 -17.73 -6.09
C PHE A 569 -2.74 -17.92 -5.83
N GLY A 570 -2.00 -16.84 -5.56
CA GLY A 570 -0.58 -16.93 -5.21
C GLY A 570 -0.34 -17.76 -3.94
N GLN A 571 -1.18 -17.61 -2.92
CA GLN A 571 -1.12 -18.39 -1.68
C GLN A 571 -1.37 -19.88 -1.95
N ILE A 572 -2.35 -20.24 -2.80
CA ILE A 572 -2.57 -21.63 -3.23
C ILE A 572 -1.32 -22.20 -3.91
N CYS A 573 -0.65 -21.43 -4.78
CA CYS A 573 0.57 -21.88 -5.44
C CYS A 573 1.71 -22.17 -4.44
N VAL A 574 1.94 -21.28 -3.47
CA VAL A 574 2.95 -21.48 -2.42
C VAL A 574 2.59 -22.69 -1.56
N ILE A 575 1.35 -22.76 -1.07
CA ILE A 575 0.89 -23.84 -0.20
C ILE A 575 1.00 -25.19 -0.92
N TYR A 576 0.55 -25.27 -2.18
CA TYR A 576 0.72 -26.46 -3.01
C TYR A 576 2.18 -26.93 -3.03
N ALA A 577 3.11 -26.04 -3.40
CA ALA A 577 4.52 -26.40 -3.55
C ALA A 577 5.17 -26.83 -2.22
N LEU A 578 4.83 -26.17 -1.11
CA LEU A 578 5.29 -26.58 0.23
C LEU A 578 4.76 -27.97 0.57
N SER A 579 3.49 -28.23 0.25
CA SER A 579 2.77 -29.45 0.59
C SER A 579 3.28 -30.70 -0.15
N VAL A 580 3.77 -30.53 -1.38
CA VAL A 580 4.35 -31.61 -2.21
C VAL A 580 5.89 -31.65 -2.13
N SER A 581 6.51 -30.83 -1.29
CA SER A 581 7.95 -30.79 -1.13
C SER A 581 8.50 -32.17 -0.74
N PRO A 582 9.66 -32.60 -1.27
CA PRO A 582 10.27 -33.88 -0.87
C PRO A 582 10.72 -33.88 0.59
N TYR A 583 10.93 -32.71 1.19
CA TYR A 583 11.44 -32.55 2.56
C TYR A 583 10.31 -32.52 3.60
N PRO A 584 10.25 -33.47 4.55
CA PRO A 584 9.18 -33.52 5.55
C PRO A 584 9.05 -32.24 6.40
N TYR A 585 10.17 -31.64 6.79
CA TYR A 585 10.19 -30.40 7.59
C TYR A 585 9.69 -29.17 6.80
N ILE A 586 9.70 -29.21 5.46
CA ILE A 586 9.08 -28.17 4.63
C ILE A 586 7.57 -28.39 4.54
N ARG A 587 7.12 -29.64 4.42
CA ARG A 587 5.69 -29.96 4.45
C ARG A 587 5.03 -29.57 5.77
N ASP A 588 5.77 -29.68 6.88
CA ASP A 588 5.32 -29.26 8.21
C ASP A 588 4.95 -27.76 8.30
N ILE A 589 5.50 -26.90 7.43
CA ILE A 589 5.19 -25.47 7.39
C ILE A 589 3.69 -25.21 7.14
N VAL A 590 3.03 -26.10 6.40
CA VAL A 590 1.61 -25.98 6.02
C VAL A 590 0.71 -26.97 6.75
N SER A 591 1.17 -27.53 7.88
CA SER A 591 0.42 -28.52 8.67
C SER A 591 -0.93 -28.01 9.18
N ASP A 592 -1.06 -26.71 9.46
CA ASP A 592 -2.32 -26.08 9.90
C ASP A 592 -3.31 -25.79 8.76
N VAL A 593 -2.87 -25.93 7.50
CA VAL A 593 -3.74 -25.71 6.33
C VAL A 593 -4.74 -26.86 6.25
N ASN A 594 -6.02 -26.53 6.31
CA ASN A 594 -7.11 -27.49 6.36
C ASN A 594 -8.13 -27.27 5.23
N LYS A 595 -9.03 -28.25 5.07
CA LYS A 595 -10.09 -28.22 4.03
C LYS A 595 -11.00 -26.99 4.12
N LYS A 596 -11.20 -26.38 5.30
CA LYS A 596 -12.01 -25.17 5.44
C LYS A 596 -11.37 -24.00 4.71
N TRP A 597 -10.06 -23.77 4.90
CA TRP A 597 -9.34 -22.73 4.17
C TRP A 597 -9.35 -22.99 2.66
N THR A 598 -9.07 -24.22 2.25
CA THR A 598 -8.96 -24.53 0.82
C THR A 598 -10.30 -24.43 0.10
N ASN A 599 -11.41 -24.86 0.73
CA ASN A 599 -12.76 -24.68 0.18
C ASN A 599 -13.12 -23.20 0.08
N PHE A 600 -12.80 -22.39 1.11
CA PHE A 600 -12.98 -20.95 1.04
C PHE A 600 -12.22 -20.34 -0.15
N ALA A 601 -10.93 -20.66 -0.28
CA ALA A 601 -10.05 -20.13 -1.32
C ALA A 601 -10.57 -20.46 -2.74
N LEU A 602 -10.97 -21.71 -2.98
CA LEU A 602 -11.53 -22.11 -4.27
C LEU A 602 -12.88 -21.45 -4.55
N ASN A 603 -13.79 -21.42 -3.59
CA ASN A 603 -15.11 -20.82 -3.77
C ASN A 603 -15.01 -19.31 -4.03
N TYR A 604 -14.03 -18.63 -3.41
CA TYR A 604 -13.78 -17.21 -3.65
C TYR A 604 -13.30 -16.96 -5.10
N LEU A 605 -12.36 -17.78 -5.58
CA LEU A 605 -11.89 -17.71 -6.97
C LEU A 605 -13.01 -18.07 -7.97
N GLU A 606 -13.81 -19.08 -7.68
CA GLU A 606 -14.95 -19.48 -8.52
C GLU A 606 -15.97 -18.34 -8.67
N ALA A 607 -16.29 -17.66 -7.57
CA ALA A 607 -17.19 -16.50 -7.59
C ALA A 607 -16.64 -15.35 -8.46
N GLY A 608 -15.33 -15.12 -8.46
CA GLY A 608 -14.68 -14.11 -9.29
C GLY A 608 -14.51 -14.53 -10.76
N ALA A 609 -14.41 -15.83 -11.04
CA ALA A 609 -14.14 -16.38 -12.38
C ALA A 609 -15.19 -15.99 -13.42
N PHE A 610 -16.47 -15.89 -13.02
CA PHE A 610 -17.54 -15.47 -13.92
C PHE A 610 -17.35 -14.03 -14.47
N TYR A 611 -16.63 -13.19 -13.72
CA TYR A 611 -16.51 -11.76 -14.02
C TYR A 611 -15.12 -11.36 -14.51
N SER A 612 -14.13 -12.25 -14.55
CA SER A 612 -12.75 -11.92 -14.94
C SER A 612 -12.09 -13.11 -15.63
N PRO A 613 -11.64 -12.96 -16.90
CA PRO A 613 -10.94 -14.05 -17.60
C PRO A 613 -9.62 -14.42 -16.94
N ALA A 614 -8.91 -13.48 -16.30
CA ALA A 614 -7.71 -13.82 -15.53
C ALA A 614 -8.04 -14.68 -14.31
N ILE A 615 -9.05 -14.29 -13.50
CA ILE A 615 -9.47 -15.07 -12.34
C ILE A 615 -10.06 -16.43 -12.77
N GLU A 616 -10.73 -16.52 -13.92
CA GLU A 616 -11.19 -17.80 -14.47
C GLU A 616 -10.02 -18.74 -14.75
N GLN A 617 -8.92 -18.21 -15.30
CA GLN A 617 -7.70 -18.97 -15.52
C GLN A 617 -7.03 -19.37 -14.20
N ASP A 618 -6.94 -18.45 -13.24
CA ASP A 618 -6.43 -18.71 -11.89
C ASP A 618 -7.22 -19.85 -11.22
N PHE A 619 -8.55 -19.81 -11.31
CA PHE A 619 -9.44 -20.84 -10.77
C PHE A 619 -9.24 -22.21 -11.43
N LYS A 620 -9.09 -22.27 -12.76
CA LYS A 620 -8.80 -23.53 -13.48
C LYS A 620 -7.51 -24.16 -12.98
N ILE A 621 -6.47 -23.37 -12.80
CA ILE A 621 -5.18 -23.83 -12.25
C ILE A 621 -5.35 -24.28 -10.80
N ALA A 622 -5.94 -23.44 -9.94
CA ALA A 622 -6.16 -23.72 -8.53
C ALA A 622 -6.95 -25.02 -8.30
N LYS A 623 -7.98 -25.28 -9.11
CA LYS A 623 -8.78 -26.50 -9.06
C LYS A 623 -7.99 -27.77 -9.36
N ILE A 624 -6.96 -27.68 -10.21
CA ILE A 624 -6.06 -28.81 -10.48
C ILE A 624 -5.14 -29.03 -9.27
N LEU A 625 -4.50 -27.97 -8.76
CA LEU A 625 -3.59 -28.04 -7.60
C LEU A 625 -4.30 -28.54 -6.34
N TYR A 626 -5.57 -28.18 -6.17
CA TYR A 626 -6.39 -28.61 -5.04
C TYR A 626 -6.49 -30.13 -4.86
N LYS A 627 -6.56 -30.88 -5.95
CA LYS A 627 -6.73 -32.35 -5.89
C LYS A 627 -5.60 -33.05 -5.14
N ASP A 628 -4.45 -32.41 -5.04
CA ASP A 628 -3.29 -32.93 -4.33
C ASP A 628 -3.15 -32.31 -2.94
N ILE A 629 -3.56 -31.05 -2.73
CA ILE A 629 -3.64 -30.44 -1.39
C ILE A 629 -4.62 -31.22 -0.51
N GLY A 630 -5.77 -31.65 -1.04
CA GLY A 630 -6.81 -32.35 -0.27
C GLY A 630 -6.49 -33.81 0.11
N LYS A 631 -5.34 -34.35 -0.32
CA LYS A 631 -4.83 -35.68 0.07
C LYS A 631 -3.94 -35.65 1.32
N ILE A 632 -3.59 -34.46 1.79
CA ILE A 632 -2.87 -34.17 3.03
C ILE A 632 -3.89 -34.03 4.13
#